data_AF-A0A535KYD6-F1
#
_entry.id   AF-A0A535KYD6-F1
#
_cell.length_a   1.000
_cell.length_b   1.000
_cell.length_c   1.000
_cell.angle_alpha   90.00
_cell.angle_beta   90.00
_cell.angle_gamma   90.00
#
_symmetry.space_group_name_H-M   'P 1'
#
loop_
_entity.id
_entity.type
_entity.pdbx_description
1 polymer ?
#
loop_
_entity_poly.entity_id
_entity_poly.type
_entity_poly.pdbx_seq_one_letter_code
_entity_poly.pdbx_strand_id
1 'polypeptide(L)'
;SSVETLLGLVGSPAAETEFSLPISAKTVERWACDCSLTRVLLDSDSQVIDVGRSKRVISGSRRRALEARDGGCRWPGCDRSPKWTEGHHVVFWAHGGDGGFENQILLCHRHHWMVHEGNWQLIKTADGDIKTIRPPDMFSVHARGPD
;
A
#
# COMPACT_ATOMS: atom_id res chain seq x y z
N SER A 1 -13.21 -6.84 -4.31
CA SER A 1 -12.40 -6.25 -5.39
C SER A 1 -11.68 -7.33 -6.16
N SER A 2 -11.55 -7.19 -7.48
CA SER A 2 -10.79 -8.13 -8.31
C SER A 2 -9.29 -7.78 -8.34
N VAL A 3 -8.46 -8.66 -8.91
CA VAL A 3 -7.02 -8.43 -9.06
C VAL A 3 -6.74 -7.32 -10.08
N GLU A 4 -7.56 -7.22 -11.12
CA GLU A 4 -7.49 -6.18 -12.15
C GLU A 4 -7.73 -4.79 -11.55
N THR A 5 -8.72 -4.66 -10.66
CA THR A 5 -8.93 -3.41 -9.89
C THR A 5 -7.73 -3.06 -9.02
N LEU A 6 -7.09 -4.05 -8.37
CA LEU A 6 -5.88 -3.82 -7.58
C LEU A 6 -4.69 -3.36 -8.43
N LEU A 7 -4.55 -3.92 -9.64
CA LEU A 7 -3.52 -3.55 -10.62
C LEU A 7 -3.82 -2.22 -11.32
N GLY A 8 -5.02 -1.67 -11.16
CA GLY A 8 -5.44 -0.43 -11.82
C GLY A 8 -5.52 -0.56 -13.34
N LEU A 9 -5.85 -1.74 -13.87
CA LEU A 9 -5.93 -1.95 -15.32
C LEU A 9 -7.04 -1.10 -15.93
N VAL A 10 -6.81 -0.53 -17.11
CA VAL A 10 -7.80 0.27 -17.84
C VAL A 10 -9.06 -0.55 -18.08
N GLY A 11 -10.22 0.03 -17.75
CA GLY A 11 -11.53 -0.65 -17.86
C GLY A 11 -11.92 -1.51 -16.66
N SER A 12 -11.06 -1.64 -15.64
CA SER A 12 -11.42 -2.34 -14.40
C SER A 12 -12.55 -1.62 -13.66
N PRO A 13 -13.50 -2.35 -13.06
CA PRO A 13 -14.54 -1.75 -12.25
C PRO A 13 -13.94 -1.14 -10.97
N ALA A 14 -14.68 -0.20 -10.38
CA ALA A 14 -14.40 0.29 -9.03
C ALA A 14 -14.49 -0.85 -8.02
N ALA A 15 -13.80 -0.71 -6.88
CA ALA A 15 -13.82 -1.72 -5.85
C ALA A 15 -15.08 -1.61 -5.00
N GLU A 16 -15.82 -2.71 -4.90
CA GLU A 16 -16.99 -2.82 -4.05
C GLU A 16 -16.60 -3.00 -2.58
N THR A 17 -17.45 -2.47 -1.71
CA THR A 17 -17.31 -2.61 -0.25
C THR A 17 -18.66 -3.02 0.32
N GLU A 18 -18.66 -3.80 1.41
CA GLU A 18 -19.89 -4.37 2.00
C GLU A 18 -20.81 -3.30 2.61
N PHE A 19 -20.23 -2.24 3.17
CA PHE A 19 -20.98 -1.22 3.94
C PHE A 19 -20.70 0.22 3.49
N SER A 20 -20.20 0.42 2.27
CA SER A 20 -19.89 1.76 1.75
C SER A 20 -20.03 1.83 0.22
N LEU A 21 -19.88 3.04 -0.32
CA LEU A 21 -19.82 3.29 -1.75
C LEU A 21 -18.57 2.65 -2.37
N PRO A 22 -18.59 2.39 -3.69
CA PRO A 22 -17.41 1.91 -4.40
C PRO A 22 -16.21 2.84 -4.19
N ILE A 23 -15.04 2.25 -4.01
CA ILE A 23 -13.78 2.97 -3.78
C ILE A 23 -12.85 2.83 -4.98
N SER A 24 -11.91 3.79 -5.08
CA SER A 24 -10.92 3.79 -6.15
C SER A 24 -9.93 2.64 -6.04
N ALA A 25 -9.34 2.22 -7.17
CA ALA A 25 -8.23 1.27 -7.20
C ALA A 25 -7.07 1.69 -6.27
N LYS A 26 -6.77 3.00 -6.21
CA LYS A 26 -5.71 3.54 -5.35
C LYS A 26 -5.99 3.38 -3.87
N THR A 27 -7.26 3.53 -3.46
CA THR A 27 -7.67 3.25 -2.08
C THR A 27 -7.42 1.77 -1.73
N VAL A 28 -7.76 0.84 -2.64
CA VAL A 28 -7.53 -0.59 -2.42
C VAL A 28 -6.04 -0.92 -2.37
N GLU A 29 -5.24 -0.38 -3.29
CA GLU A 29 -3.78 -0.56 -3.32
C GLU A 29 -3.14 -0.10 -2.00
N ARG A 30 -3.58 1.04 -1.46
CA ARG A 30 -3.15 1.56 -0.16
C ARG A 30 -3.57 0.66 1.00
N TRP A 31 -4.82 0.20 1.02
CA TRP A 31 -5.29 -0.74 2.05
C TRP A 31 -4.53 -2.06 2.02
N ALA A 32 -4.16 -2.55 0.83
CA ALA A 32 -3.42 -3.79 0.66
C ALA A 32 -2.03 -3.78 1.34
N CYS A 33 -1.50 -2.61 1.73
CA CYS A 33 -0.21 -2.53 2.41
C CYS A 33 -0.21 -3.07 3.85
N ASP A 34 -1.32 -2.98 4.61
CA ASP A 34 -1.38 -3.41 6.03
C ASP A 34 -2.69 -4.12 6.42
N CYS A 35 -3.48 -4.57 5.44
CA CYS A 35 -4.74 -5.26 5.72
C CYS A 35 -4.56 -6.75 6.07
N SER A 36 -5.67 -7.36 6.49
CA SER A 36 -5.88 -8.81 6.37
C SER A 36 -6.41 -9.10 4.97
N LEU A 37 -5.71 -9.94 4.20
CA LEU A 37 -6.12 -10.31 2.85
C LEU A 37 -6.52 -11.78 2.80
N THR A 38 -7.65 -12.03 2.13
CA THR A 38 -8.18 -13.37 1.84
C THR A 38 -8.32 -13.49 0.33
N ARG A 39 -7.70 -14.51 -0.27
CA ARG A 39 -7.79 -14.76 -1.71
C ARG A 39 -8.97 -15.70 -1.98
N VAL A 40 -9.81 -15.35 -2.94
CA VAL A 40 -10.82 -16.24 -3.52
C VAL A 40 -10.45 -16.43 -4.98
N LEU A 41 -10.35 -17.68 -5.42
CA LEU A 41 -10.11 -18.03 -6.81
C LEU A 41 -11.38 -18.57 -7.44
N LEU A 42 -11.64 -18.10 -8.66
CA LEU A 42 -12.76 -18.52 -9.49
C LEU A 42 -12.23 -19.21 -10.76
N ASP A 43 -12.97 -20.20 -11.25
CA ASP A 43 -12.76 -20.74 -12.60
C ASP A 43 -13.49 -19.89 -13.67
N SER A 44 -13.44 -20.36 -14.92
CA SER A 44 -14.07 -19.69 -16.07
C SER A 44 -15.59 -19.60 -15.97
N ASP A 45 -16.22 -20.50 -15.23
CA ASP A 45 -17.67 -20.56 -15.02
C ASP A 45 -18.08 -19.83 -13.73
N SER A 46 -17.17 -19.00 -13.19
CA SER A 46 -17.35 -18.24 -11.96
C SER A 46 -17.60 -19.10 -10.71
N GLN A 47 -17.17 -20.36 -10.72
CA GLN A 47 -17.25 -21.24 -9.56
C GLN A 47 -16.00 -21.09 -8.69
N VAL A 48 -16.21 -21.13 -7.37
CA VAL A 48 -15.11 -21.03 -6.40
C VAL A 48 -14.28 -22.31 -6.43
N ILE A 49 -12.99 -22.16 -6.78
CA ILE A 49 -12.03 -23.27 -6.82
C ILE A 49 -11.11 -23.32 -5.58
N ASP A 50 -10.85 -22.17 -4.95
CA ASP A 50 -10.04 -22.08 -3.74
C ASP A 50 -10.39 -20.83 -2.93
N VAL A 51 -10.40 -20.98 -1.60
CA VAL A 51 -10.49 -19.87 -0.65
C VAL A 51 -9.34 -19.99 0.31
N GLY A 52 -8.36 -19.12 0.15
CA GLY A 52 -7.20 -19.06 1.03
C GLY A 52 -7.59 -18.61 2.44
N ARG A 53 -6.80 -18.98 3.44
CA ARG A 53 -6.94 -18.40 4.78
C ARG A 53 -6.58 -16.92 4.76
N SER A 54 -7.32 -16.13 5.53
CA SER A 54 -6.96 -14.72 5.76
C SER A 54 -5.57 -14.63 6.38
N LYS A 55 -4.72 -13.77 5.82
CA LYS A 55 -3.39 -13.48 6.34
C LYS A 55 -3.19 -11.98 6.42
N ARG A 56 -2.65 -11.52 7.55
CA ARG A 56 -2.14 -10.15 7.66
C ARG A 56 -0.94 -9.99 6.75
N VAL A 57 -0.99 -8.98 5.89
CA VAL A 57 0.14 -8.62 5.02
C VAL A 57 1.34 -8.21 5.90
N ILE A 58 1.06 -7.47 6.97
CA ILE A 58 2.02 -7.13 8.02
C ILE A 58 1.53 -7.71 9.34
N SER A 59 2.19 -8.77 9.83
CA SER A 59 1.83 -9.39 11.10
C SER A 59 2.16 -8.48 12.29
N GLY A 60 1.57 -8.72 13.46
CA GLY A 60 1.86 -7.93 14.66
C GLY A 60 3.32 -8.02 15.15
N SER A 61 4.01 -9.14 14.92
CA SER A 61 5.46 -9.24 15.17
C SER A 61 6.26 -8.40 14.17
N ARG A 62 5.87 -8.44 12.88
CA ARG A 62 6.50 -7.63 11.85
C ARG A 62 6.30 -6.14 12.08
N ARG A 63 5.08 -5.73 12.47
CA ARG A 63 4.77 -4.34 12.83
C ARG A 63 5.68 -3.83 13.94
N ARG A 64 5.84 -4.59 15.03
CA ARG A 64 6.76 -4.23 16.13
C ARG A 64 8.21 -4.13 15.69
N ALA A 65 8.67 -5.03 14.81
CA ALA A 65 10.02 -4.95 14.24
C ALA A 65 10.21 -3.69 13.39
N LEU A 66 9.19 -3.30 12.60
CA LEU A 66 9.20 -2.05 11.85
C LEU A 66 9.23 -0.84 12.78
N GLU A 67 8.47 -0.83 13.88
CA GLU A 67 8.49 0.26 14.87
C GLU A 67 9.88 0.46 15.46
N ALA A 68 10.56 -0.63 15.82
CA ALA A 68 11.89 -0.60 16.37
C ALA A 68 12.95 -0.14 15.35
N ARG A 69 12.84 -0.59 14.09
CA ARG A 69 13.79 -0.24 13.03
C ARG A 69 13.59 1.19 12.52
N ASP A 70 12.34 1.58 12.29
CA ASP A 70 12.03 2.82 11.58
C ASP A 70 11.87 4.03 12.51
N GLY A 71 11.51 3.80 13.78
CA GLY A 71 11.33 4.85 14.79
C GLY A 71 10.18 5.83 14.52
N GLY A 72 9.53 5.75 13.35
CA GLY A 72 8.49 6.64 12.89
C GLY A 72 8.35 6.57 11.37
N CYS A 73 7.77 7.60 10.78
CA CYS A 73 7.66 7.72 9.33
C CYS A 73 9.05 7.82 8.67
N ARG A 74 9.36 6.93 7.71
CA ARG A 74 10.65 6.92 7.00
C ARG A 74 10.77 7.97 5.90
N TRP A 75 9.75 8.80 5.70
CA TRP A 75 9.84 9.91 4.75
C TRP A 75 10.89 10.94 5.20
N PRO A 76 11.79 11.40 4.32
CA PRO A 76 12.85 12.35 4.67
C PRO A 76 12.32 13.60 5.38
N GLY A 77 12.80 13.85 6.59
CA GLY A 77 12.42 15.01 7.40
C GLY A 77 11.06 14.90 8.10
N CYS A 78 10.40 13.75 8.09
CA CYS A 78 9.18 13.53 8.87
C CYS A 78 9.49 13.05 10.29
N ASP A 79 8.80 13.60 11.28
CA ASP A 79 8.97 13.31 12.71
C ASP A 79 7.80 12.53 13.32
N ARG A 80 6.85 12.09 12.48
CA ARG A 80 5.64 11.38 12.95
C ARG A 80 6.03 10.06 13.60
N SER A 81 5.61 9.89 14.86
CA SER A 81 5.90 8.69 15.64
C SER A 81 5.20 7.44 15.06
N PRO A 82 5.65 6.23 15.44
CA PRO A 82 5.12 5.00 14.85
C PRO A 82 3.62 4.82 15.03
N LYS A 83 3.02 5.43 16.07
CA LYS A 83 1.57 5.39 16.33
C LYS A 83 0.73 6.03 15.21
N TRP A 84 1.33 6.92 14.41
CA TRP A 84 0.68 7.63 13.31
C TRP A 84 1.07 7.08 11.94
N THR A 85 1.59 5.84 11.92
CA THR A 85 2.10 5.21 10.71
C THR A 85 1.42 3.89 10.41
N GLU A 86 1.40 3.57 9.13
CA GLU A 86 0.98 2.31 8.55
C GLU A 86 2.21 1.68 7.89
N GLY A 87 2.24 0.35 7.83
CA GLY A 87 3.27 -0.31 7.05
C GLY A 87 3.00 -0.16 5.55
N HIS A 88 4.07 -0.04 4.78
CA HIS A 88 4.05 0.25 3.35
C HIS A 88 5.09 -0.61 2.65
N HIS A 89 4.75 -1.16 1.49
CA HIS A 89 5.70 -1.89 0.65
C HIS A 89 6.37 -0.93 -0.33
N VAL A 90 7.71 -0.87 -0.34
CA VAL A 90 8.47 -0.03 -1.26
C VAL A 90 8.23 -0.47 -2.71
N VAL A 91 8.25 -1.78 -2.94
CA VAL A 91 7.73 -2.40 -4.17
C VAL A 91 6.40 -3.04 -3.83
N PHE A 92 5.31 -2.57 -4.45
CA PHE A 92 3.98 -3.11 -4.16
C PHE A 92 3.86 -4.59 -4.51
N TRP A 93 3.12 -5.33 -3.68
CA TRP A 93 2.83 -6.74 -3.92
C TRP A 93 2.19 -6.98 -5.29
N ALA A 94 1.26 -6.11 -5.69
CA ALA A 94 0.59 -6.18 -6.98
C ALA A 94 1.57 -6.07 -8.16
N HIS A 95 2.71 -5.40 -7.97
CA HIS A 95 3.76 -5.23 -8.98
C HIS A 95 4.95 -6.19 -8.75
N GLY A 96 4.73 -7.31 -8.04
CA GLY A 96 5.73 -8.35 -7.83
C GLY A 96 6.67 -8.13 -6.65
N GLY A 97 6.38 -7.17 -5.76
CA GLY A 97 7.15 -6.95 -4.55
C GLY A 97 7.06 -8.13 -3.58
N ASP A 98 8.18 -8.45 -2.91
CA ASP A 98 8.18 -9.49 -1.89
C ASP A 98 7.45 -9.05 -0.61
N GLY A 99 6.87 -10.01 0.10
CA GLY A 99 6.27 -9.79 1.43
C GLY A 99 7.30 -9.81 2.57
N GLY A 100 8.58 -9.66 2.24
CA GLY A 100 9.71 -9.68 3.15
C GLY A 100 9.82 -8.39 3.94
N PHE A 101 10.53 -8.48 5.07
CA PHE A 101 10.69 -7.37 6.01
C PHE A 101 11.46 -6.18 5.40
N GLU A 102 12.40 -6.45 4.51
CA GLU A 102 13.25 -5.42 3.89
C GLU A 102 12.54 -4.56 2.85
N ASN A 103 11.47 -5.10 2.24
CA ASN A 103 10.62 -4.38 1.30
C ASN A 103 9.53 -3.55 2.01
N GLN A 104 9.48 -3.57 3.35
CA GLN A 104 8.47 -2.85 4.12
C GLN A 104 9.08 -1.71 4.90
N ILE A 105 8.37 -0.59 5.02
CA ILE A 105 8.71 0.58 5.84
C ILE A 105 7.46 1.17 6.49
N LEU A 106 7.64 2.06 7.46
CA LEU A 106 6.55 2.86 8.03
C LEU A 106 6.39 4.20 7.32
N LEU A 107 5.15 4.53 6.95
CA LEU A 107 4.77 5.86 6.46
C LEU A 107 3.57 6.39 7.24
N CYS A 108 3.55 7.68 7.52
CA CYS A 108 2.36 8.31 8.08
C CYS A 108 1.28 8.44 7.01
N HIS A 109 0.01 8.56 7.42
CA HIS A 109 -1.14 8.62 6.50
C HIS A 109 -0.93 9.58 5.32
N ARG A 110 -0.43 10.81 5.58
CA ARG A 110 -0.13 11.80 4.54
C ARG A 110 0.90 11.29 3.52
N HIS A 111 2.02 10.75 3.97
CA HIS A 111 3.08 10.27 3.09
C HIS A 111 2.73 8.97 2.40
N HIS A 112 1.94 8.11 3.05
CA HIS A 112 1.40 6.91 2.44
C HIS A 112 0.49 7.28 1.26
N TRP A 113 -0.39 8.28 1.46
CA TRP A 113 -1.25 8.84 0.42
C TRP A 113 -0.44 9.46 -0.73
N MET A 114 0.63 10.21 -0.43
CA MET A 114 1.48 10.80 -1.47
C MET A 114 2.10 9.77 -2.41
N VAL A 115 2.43 8.58 -1.91
CA VAL A 115 2.98 7.50 -2.76
C VAL A 115 1.87 6.85 -3.59
N HIS A 116 0.73 6.52 -2.99
CA HIS A 116 -0.34 5.81 -3.69
C HIS A 116 -1.12 6.69 -4.67
N GLU A 117 -1.53 7.89 -4.24
CA GLU A 117 -2.37 8.81 -5.01
C GLU A 117 -1.58 9.99 -5.59
N GLY A 118 -0.48 10.38 -4.96
CA GLY A 118 0.34 11.53 -5.38
C GLY A 118 1.46 11.23 -6.37
N ASN A 119 1.60 9.98 -6.84
CA ASN A 119 2.63 9.52 -7.77
C ASN A 119 4.09 9.75 -7.30
N TRP A 120 4.31 9.91 -6.00
CA TRP A 120 5.65 9.96 -5.44
C TRP A 120 6.27 8.57 -5.45
N GLN A 121 7.56 8.49 -5.79
CA GLN A 121 8.29 7.22 -5.76
C GLN A 121 9.22 7.18 -4.55
N LEU A 122 9.42 5.98 -4.01
CA LEU A 122 10.36 5.71 -2.94
C LEU A 122 11.51 4.85 -3.46
N ILE A 123 12.74 5.26 -3.17
CA ILE A 123 13.93 4.46 -3.41
C ILE A 123 14.57 4.16 -2.06
N LYS A 124 14.76 2.87 -1.76
CA LYS A 124 15.63 2.43 -0.67
C LYS A 124 17.07 2.42 -1.19
N THR A 125 17.94 3.18 -0.52
CA THR A 125 19.38 3.25 -0.82
C THR A 125 20.12 2.05 -0.25
N ALA A 126 21.37 1.84 -0.69
CA ALA A 126 22.23 0.77 -0.17
C ALA A 126 22.45 0.87 1.35
N ASP A 127 22.45 2.10 1.89
CA ASP A 127 22.63 2.38 3.31
C ASP A 127 21.34 2.19 4.14
N GLY A 128 20.21 1.83 3.50
CA GLY A 128 18.93 1.61 4.15
C GLY A 128 18.06 2.88 4.30
N ASP A 129 18.54 4.02 3.82
CA ASP A 129 17.77 5.26 3.80
C ASP A 129 16.77 5.31 2.66
N ILE A 130 15.68 6.04 2.87
CA ILE A 130 14.63 6.27 1.87
C ILE A 130 14.86 7.62 1.21
N LYS A 131 14.95 7.61 -0.12
CA LYS A 131 14.90 8.81 -0.97
C LYS A 131 13.55 8.88 -1.65
N THR A 132 13.03 10.10 -1.83
CA THR A 132 11.76 10.34 -2.49
C THR A 132 11.99 11.01 -3.83
N ILE A 133 11.33 10.51 -4.88
CA ILE A 133 11.33 11.15 -6.19
C ILE A 133 9.98 11.81 -6.37
N ARG A 134 10.01 13.11 -6.64
CA ARG A 134 8.83 13.89 -6.97
C ARG A 134 8.28 13.41 -8.33
N PRO A 135 6.95 13.30 -8.50
CA PRO A 135 6.38 13.09 -9.83
C PRO A 135 6.80 14.21 -10.80
N PRO A 136 6.99 13.92 -12.10
CA PRO A 136 7.25 14.94 -13.09
C PRO A 136 6.10 15.95 -13.10
N ASP A 137 6.46 17.22 -13.29
CA ASP A 137 5.62 18.41 -13.32
C ASP A 137 4.70 18.44 -14.54
N MET A 138 3.79 17.48 -14.63
CA MET A 138 2.64 17.53 -15.53
C MET A 138 1.41 17.90 -14.74
N PHE A 139 1.14 19.22 -14.64
CA PHE A 139 -0.10 19.83 -14.10
C PHE A 139 -0.75 19.04 -12.95
N SER A 140 0.02 18.64 -11.94
CA SER A 140 -0.53 17.96 -10.79
C SER A 140 -1.25 19.00 -9.95
N VAL A 141 -2.59 18.98 -10.02
CA VAL A 141 -3.43 19.37 -8.88
C VAL A 141 -2.75 18.73 -7.68
N HIS A 142 -2.16 19.54 -6.81
CA HIS A 142 -1.65 19.05 -5.54
C HIS A 142 -2.89 18.58 -4.81
N ALA A 143 -3.27 17.32 -4.98
CA ALA A 143 -4.32 16.75 -4.18
C ALA A 143 -3.82 16.89 -2.74
N ARG A 144 -4.49 17.80 -2.02
CA ARG A 144 -4.26 17.96 -0.60
C ARG A 144 -4.51 16.58 -0.01
N GLY A 145 -3.52 16.08 0.72
CA GLY A 145 -3.74 14.90 1.56
C GLY A 145 -4.95 15.16 2.46
N PRO A 146 -5.69 14.12 2.88
CA PRO A 146 -6.82 14.32 3.77
C PRO A 146 -6.36 15.02 5.06
N ASP A 147 -7.13 16.03 5.47
CA ASP A 147 -6.89 16.83 6.69
C ASP A 147 -6.91 15.96 7.96
#